data_AF-A0A125SDU3-F1
#
_entry.id   AF-A0A125SDU3-F1
#
_cell.length_a   1.000
_cell.length_b   1.000
_cell.length_c   1.000
_cell.angle_alpha   90.00
_cell.angle_beta   90.00
_cell.angle_gamma   90.00
#
_symmetry.space_group_name_H-M   'P 1'
#
loop_
_entity.id
_entity.type
_entity.pdbx_description
1 polymer ?
#
loop_
_entity_poly.entity_id
_entity_poly.type
_entity_poly.pdbx_seq_one_letter_code
_entity_poly.pdbx_strand_id
1 'polypeptide(L)'
;LVTDGLPATALGFNPPDLDIMNRPPRKADEGLITGWLFFRYMAIGGYVGAATVGAATWWFMVAPDGPHLTYWQLTHHLTCFTEPEKFSG
;
A
#
# COMPACT_ATOMS: atom_id res chain seq x y z
N LEU A 1 -6.87 -7.99 9.62
CA LEU A 1 -8.11 -7.72 10.41
C LEU A 1 -7.82 -6.96 11.71
N VAL A 2 -6.73 -7.26 12.42
CA VAL A 2 -6.44 -6.63 13.73
C VAL A 2 -5.72 -5.28 13.60
N THR A 3 -4.74 -5.16 12.70
CA THR A 3 -3.88 -3.97 12.58
C THR A 3 -4.65 -2.69 12.32
N ASP A 4 -5.62 -2.75 11.41
CA ASP A 4 -6.36 -1.55 10.97
C ASP A 4 -7.73 -1.44 11.65
N GLY A 5 -8.19 -2.51 12.32
CA GLY A 5 -9.51 -2.58 12.93
C GLY A 5 -9.65 -1.60 14.10
N LEU A 6 -8.72 -1.63 15.06
CA LEU A 6 -8.79 -0.76 16.24
C LEU A 6 -8.69 0.73 15.88
N PRO A 7 -7.75 1.17 15.01
CA PRO A 7 -7.73 2.56 14.53
C PRO A 7 -9.00 2.94 13.76
N ALA A 8 -9.54 2.05 12.90
CA ALA A 8 -10.76 2.33 12.14
C ALA A 8 -11.98 2.51 13.05
N THR A 9 -12.13 1.68 14.08
CA THR A 9 -13.20 1.85 15.08
C THR A 9 -13.01 3.13 15.90
N ALA A 10 -11.77 3.48 16.24
CA ALA A 10 -11.47 4.71 16.98
C ALA A 10 -11.91 5.98 16.22
N LEU A 11 -11.85 5.98 14.89
CA LEU A 11 -12.37 7.08 14.05
C LEU A 11 -13.89 7.29 14.18
N GLY A 12 -14.62 6.28 14.67
CA GLY A 12 -16.04 6.40 14.98
C GLY A 12 -16.34 7.31 16.19
N PHE A 13 -15.33 7.60 17.00
CA PHE A 13 -15.44 8.51 18.15
C PHE A 13 -14.98 9.94 17.84
N ASN A 14 -14.78 10.30 16.57
CA ASN A 14 -14.48 11.68 16.20
C ASN A 14 -15.64 12.61 16.62
N PRO A 15 -15.33 13.81 17.17
CA PRO A 15 -16.36 14.77 17.53
C PRO A 15 -17.15 15.21 16.29
N PRO A 16 -18.46 15.50 16.43
CA PRO A 16 -19.27 15.97 15.32
C PRO A 16 -18.86 17.40 14.90
N ASP A 17 -19.05 17.71 13.61
CA ASP A 17 -18.88 19.06 13.07
C ASP A 17 -19.87 20.04 13.73
N LEU A 18 -19.40 21.24 14.10
CA LEU A 18 -20.21 22.27 14.77
C LEU A 18 -21.39 22.77 13.91
N ASP A 19 -21.27 22.67 12.59
CA ASP A 19 -22.25 23.13 11.60
C ASP A 19 -23.09 21.98 11.01
N ILE A 20 -23.03 20.77 11.59
CA ILE A 20 -23.72 19.59 11.02
C ILE A 20 -25.23 19.79 10.85
N MET A 21 -25.87 20.47 11.80
CA MET A 21 -27.32 20.72 11.79
C MET A 21 -27.74 21.84 10.84
N ASN A 22 -26.78 22.64 10.33
CA ASN A 22 -27.05 23.70 9.36
C ASN A 22 -26.99 23.18 7.90
N ARG A 23 -26.49 21.96 7.69
CA ARG A 23 -26.37 21.34 6.36
C ARG A 23 -27.66 20.58 6.03
N PRO A 24 -28.12 20.59 4.75
CA PRO A 24 -29.27 19.80 4.35
C PRO A 24 -28.98 18.29 4.43
N PRO A 25 -30.03 17.44 4.54
CA PRO A 25 -29.86 15.98 4.51
C PRO A 25 -29.10 15.52 3.27
N ARG A 26 -28.17 14.57 3.46
CA ARG A 26 -27.37 13.98 2.38
C ARG A 26 -28.28 13.34 1.31
N LYS A 27 -27.95 13.52 0.04
CA LYS A 27 -28.72 12.92 -1.06
C LYS A 27 -28.45 11.41 -1.16
N ALA A 28 -29.47 10.64 -1.52
CA ALA A 28 -29.39 9.17 -1.61
C ALA A 28 -28.51 8.68 -2.78
N ASP A 29 -28.35 9.50 -3.82
CA ASP A 29 -27.54 9.22 -5.01
C ASP A 29 -26.08 9.69 -4.88
N GLU A 30 -25.71 10.33 -3.77
CA GLU A 30 -24.36 10.83 -3.56
C GLU A 30 -23.40 9.70 -3.15
N GLY A 31 -22.48 9.35 -4.06
CA GLY A 31 -21.45 8.35 -3.81
C GLY A 31 -20.49 8.67 -2.65
N LEU A 32 -19.94 7.65 -1.99
CA LEU A 32 -18.97 7.83 -0.90
C LEU A 32 -17.59 8.31 -1.38
N ILE A 33 -17.24 8.01 -2.62
CA ILE A 33 -15.95 8.36 -3.22
C ILE A 33 -16.21 9.25 -4.42
N THR A 34 -15.78 10.50 -4.33
CA THR A 34 -15.79 11.47 -5.43
C THR A 34 -14.52 11.35 -6.27
N GLY A 35 -14.48 11.94 -7.48
CA GLY A 35 -13.33 11.81 -8.39
C GLY A 35 -11.99 12.22 -7.76
N TRP A 36 -11.96 13.34 -7.03
CA TRP A 36 -10.74 13.77 -6.32
C TRP A 36 -10.37 12.82 -5.18
N LEU A 37 -11.36 12.38 -4.39
CA LEU A 37 -11.12 11.45 -3.28
C LEU A 37 -10.59 10.09 -3.78
N PHE A 38 -11.09 9.62 -4.92
CA PHE A 38 -10.60 8.43 -5.59
C PHE A 38 -9.13 8.56 -5.95
N PHE A 39 -8.76 9.65 -6.65
CA PHE A 39 -7.36 9.89 -7.02
C PHE A 39 -6.45 9.97 -5.79
N ARG A 40 -6.91 10.64 -4.71
CA ARG A 40 -6.18 10.70 -3.44
C ARG A 40 -5.89 9.31 -2.88
N TYR A 41 -6.88 8.42 -2.84
CA TYR A 41 -6.68 7.06 -2.34
C TYR A 41 -5.82 6.21 -3.27
N MET A 42 -5.91 6.38 -4.59
CA MET A 42 -5.02 5.70 -5.54
C MET A 42 -3.56 6.12 -5.36
N ALA A 43 -3.29 7.42 -5.14
CA ALA A 43 -1.93 7.91 -4.90
C ALA A 43 -1.35 7.34 -3.59
N ILE A 44 -2.12 7.36 -2.50
CA ILE A 44 -1.70 6.80 -1.21
C ILE A 44 -1.47 5.28 -1.32
N GLY A 45 -2.40 4.56 -1.95
CA GLY A 45 -2.29 3.11 -2.15
C GLY A 45 -1.09 2.74 -3.00
N GLY A 46 -0.85 3.47 -4.09
CA GLY A 46 0.33 3.29 -4.95
C GLY A 46 1.63 3.53 -4.20
N TYR A 47 1.69 4.59 -3.37
CA TYR A 47 2.84 4.86 -2.51
C TYR A 47 3.11 3.71 -1.53
N VAL A 48 2.10 3.24 -0.80
CA VAL A 48 2.25 2.13 0.16
C VAL A 48 2.68 0.84 -0.55
N GLY A 49 2.12 0.55 -1.72
CA GLY A 49 2.50 -0.60 -2.54
C GLY A 49 3.97 -0.53 -2.99
N ALA A 50 4.39 0.62 -3.54
CA ALA A 50 5.78 0.81 -3.95
C ALA A 50 6.75 0.78 -2.76
N ALA A 51 6.37 1.36 -1.62
CA ALA A 51 7.19 1.37 -0.42
C ALA A 51 7.40 -0.04 0.16
N THR A 52 6.35 -0.86 0.21
CA THR A 52 6.43 -2.23 0.74
C THR A 52 7.25 -3.15 -0.16
N VAL A 53 7.03 -3.11 -1.48
CA VAL A 53 7.85 -3.87 -2.44
C VAL A 53 9.29 -3.36 -2.40
N GLY A 54 9.49 -2.04 -2.43
CA GLY A 54 10.81 -1.41 -2.37
C GLY A 54 11.58 -1.77 -1.10
N ALA A 55 10.92 -1.82 0.05
CA ALA A 55 11.55 -2.26 1.31
C ALA A 55 12.02 -3.71 1.24
N ALA A 56 11.20 -4.61 0.67
CA ALA A 56 11.60 -6.00 0.45
C ALA A 56 12.78 -6.09 -0.53
N THR A 57 12.69 -5.43 -1.69
CA THR A 57 13.77 -5.38 -2.69
C THR A 57 15.07 -4.84 -2.10
N TRP A 58 15.00 -3.77 -1.30
CA TRP A 58 16.14 -3.20 -0.61
C TRP A 58 16.80 -4.22 0.33
N TRP A 59 16.01 -4.93 1.13
CA TRP A 59 16.54 -5.93 2.06
C TRP A 59 17.27 -7.06 1.33
N PHE A 60 16.71 -7.58 0.24
CA PHE A 60 17.31 -8.68 -0.50
C PHE A 60 18.56 -8.29 -1.28
N MET A 61 18.68 -7.03 -1.72
CA MET A 61 19.75 -6.61 -2.63
C MET A 61 20.86 -5.81 -1.94
N VAL A 62 20.52 -4.87 -1.06
CA VAL A 62 21.44 -3.79 -0.63
C VAL A 62 21.64 -3.74 0.88
N ALA A 63 20.75 -4.32 1.69
CA ALA A 63 20.91 -4.29 3.14
C ALA A 63 22.25 -4.93 3.57
N PRO A 64 23.00 -4.33 4.52
CA PRO A 64 24.31 -4.83 4.95
C PRO A 64 24.29 -6.26 5.50
N ASP A 65 23.20 -6.64 6.16
CA ASP A 65 22.98 -7.99 6.72
C ASP A 65 22.14 -8.87 5.76
N GLY A 66 21.94 -8.41 4.52
CA GLY A 66 21.09 -9.07 3.53
C GLY A 66 21.83 -10.10 2.69
N PRO A 67 21.11 -10.90 1.90
CA PRO A 67 21.68 -11.96 1.06
C PRO A 67 22.37 -11.44 -0.22
N HIS A 68 22.37 -10.12 -0.47
CA HIS A 68 22.99 -9.47 -1.64
C HIS A 68 22.67 -10.12 -2.99
N LEU A 69 21.39 -10.46 -3.20
CA LEU A 69 20.92 -11.03 -4.46
C LEU A 69 20.93 -9.97 -5.57
N THR A 70 21.18 -10.40 -6.80
CA THR A 70 20.94 -9.55 -7.98
C THR A 70 19.43 -9.39 -8.22
N TYR A 71 19.05 -8.30 -8.87
CA TYR A 71 17.64 -8.05 -9.23
C TYR A 71 17.03 -9.20 -10.05
N TRP A 72 17.84 -9.84 -10.90
CA TRP A 72 17.41 -10.94 -11.74
C TRP A 72 17.09 -12.18 -10.90
N GLN A 73 17.99 -12.56 -9.99
CA GLN A 73 17.75 -13.67 -9.04
C GLN A 73 16.49 -13.44 -8.19
N LEU A 74 16.26 -12.20 -7.73
CA LEU A 74 15.08 -11.87 -6.91
C LEU A 74 13.76 -12.01 -7.69
N THR A 75 13.72 -11.51 -8.93
CA THR A 75 12.50 -11.51 -9.75
C THR A 75 12.21 -12.86 -10.41
N HIS A 76 13.25 -13.65 -10.72
CA HIS A 76 13.13 -14.92 -11.44
C HIS A 76 13.32 -16.15 -10.54
N HIS A 77 13.16 -16.02 -9.22
CA HIS A 77 13.44 -17.10 -8.24
C HIS A 77 12.68 -18.43 -8.45
N LEU A 78 11.63 -18.47 -9.29
CA LEU A 78 10.86 -19.68 -9.62
C LEU A 78 11.13 -20.22 -11.04
N THR A 79 12.04 -19.62 -11.80
CA THR A 79 12.35 -20.13 -13.15
C THR A 79 13.24 -21.37 -13.05
N CYS A 80 12.90 -22.41 -13.82
CA CYS A 80 13.82 -23.53 -14.07
C CYS A 80 15.13 -23.02 -14.72
N PHE A 81 16.22 -23.77 -14.62
CA PHE A 81 17.59 -23.40 -15.05
C PHE A 81 17.78 -23.21 -16.57
N THR A 82 16.90 -22.50 -17.28
CA THR A 82 17.07 -22.19 -18.71
C THR A 82 18.26 -21.27 -18.97
N GLU A 83 18.66 -20.44 -18.00
CA GLU A 83 19.83 -19.55 -18.04
C GLU A 83 20.64 -19.62 -16.73
N PRO A 84 21.43 -20.69 -16.51
CA PRO A 84 22.16 -20.91 -15.26
C PRO A 84 23.22 -19.83 -14.99
N GLU A 85 23.79 -19.20 -16.03
CA GLU A 85 24.76 -18.11 -15.86
C GLU A 85 24.21 -16.90 -15.08
N LYS A 86 22.90 -16.63 -15.14
CA LYS A 86 22.27 -15.51 -14.42
C LYS A 86 21.98 -15.80 -12.96
N PHE A 87 22.08 -17.06 -12.53
CA PHE A 87 21.97 -17.46 -11.14
C PHE A 87 23.31 -17.65 -10.45
N SER A 88 24.41 -17.65 -11.20
CA SER A 88 25.76 -17.62 -10.64
C SER A 88 25.98 -16.28 -9.93
N GLY A 89 25.94 -16.30 -8.60
CA GLY A 89 26.31 -15.16 -7.76
C GLY A 89 27.81 -14.89 -7.78
#